data_AF-A0A954RDN3-F1
#
_entry.id   AF-A0A954RDN3-F1
#
_cell.length_a   1.000
_cell.length_b   1.000
_cell.length_c   1.000
_cell.angle_alpha   90.00
_cell.angle_beta   90.00
_cell.angle_gamma   90.00
#
_symmetry.space_group_name_H-M   'P 1'
#
loop_
_entity.id
_entity.type
_entity.pdbx_description
1 polymer ?
#
loop_
_entity_poly.entity_id
_entity_poly.type
_entity_poly.pdbx_seq_one_letter_code
_entity_poly.pdbx_strand_id
1 'polypeptide(L)' 'LVSDGSAIPWRVRARSSCFCNLSVTHELCRGVPIADVPAIVGSLDIVMGEIDR' A
#
# COMPACT_ATOMS: atom_id res chain seq x y z
N LEU A 1 17.91 1.06 1.77
CA LEU A 1 18.60 2.37 1.71
C LEU A 1 19.94 2.12 1.02
N VAL A 2 20.27 2.90 0.00
CA VAL A 2 21.53 2.80 -0.74
C VAL A 2 22.29 4.11 -0.51
N SER A 3 23.54 4.02 -0.07
CA SER A 3 24.41 5.17 0.20
C SER A 3 25.77 4.95 -0.45
N ASP A 4 26.35 6.02 -0.96
CA ASP A 4 27.67 6.14 -1.57
C ASP A 4 28.72 6.70 -0.57
N GLY A 5 28.38 6.83 0.71
CA GLY A 5 29.24 7.37 1.76
C GLY A 5 29.03 8.87 2.03
N SER A 6 28.16 9.53 1.28
CA SER A 6 27.69 10.91 1.54
C SER A 6 26.75 10.99 2.74
N ALA A 7 26.63 12.18 3.33
CA ALA A 7 25.64 12.48 4.38
C ALA A 7 24.19 12.39 3.87
N ILE A 8 23.98 12.45 2.55
CA ILE A 8 22.67 12.34 1.91
C ILE A 8 22.56 10.95 1.27
N PRO A 9 21.53 10.15 1.59
CA PRO A 9 21.36 8.83 0.99
C PRO A 9 21.04 8.94 -0.50
N TRP A 10 21.82 8.23 -1.34
CA TRP A 10 21.61 8.15 -2.79
C TRP A 10 20.21 7.65 -3.17
N ARG A 11 19.67 6.66 -2.44
CA ARG A 11 18.28 6.20 -2.63
C ARG A 11 17.68 5.65 -1.34
N VAL A 12 16.50 6.15 -0.99
CA VAL A 12 15.65 5.56 0.06
C VAL A 12 14.42 4.94 -0.59
N ARG A 13 14.21 3.65 -0.37
CA ARG A 13 12.99 2.95 -0.75
C ARG A 13 12.37 2.40 0.53
N ALA A 14 11.27 2.99 0.96
CA ALA A 14 10.42 2.45 2.00
C ALA A 14 9.31 1.64 1.32
N ARG A 15 9.07 0.42 1.78
CA ARG A 15 7.97 -0.40 1.28
C ARG A 15 6.78 -0.20 2.23
N SER A 16 5.71 0.40 1.73
CA SER A 16 4.47 0.50 2.50
C SER A 16 3.83 -0.88 2.68
N SER A 17 3.30 -1.11 3.89
CA SER A 17 2.49 -2.29 4.18
C SER A 17 1.16 -2.24 3.42
N CYS A 18 0.59 -1.03 3.30
CA CYS A 18 -0.65 -0.77 2.56
C CYS A 18 -0.54 -1.11 1.08
N PHE A 19 0.63 -0.88 0.46
CA PHE A 19 0.88 -1.25 -0.94
C PHE A 19 0.81 -2.77 -1.18
N CYS A 20 1.21 -3.58 -0.18
CA CYS A 20 1.09 -5.03 -0.29
C CYS A 20 -0.36 -5.49 -0.08
N ASN A 21 -1.07 -4.89 0.87
CA ASN A 21 -2.47 -5.23 1.14
C ASN A 21 -3.40 -4.94 -0.05
N LEU A 22 -3.12 -3.87 -0.80
CA LEU A 22 -3.83 -3.50 -2.04
C LEU A 22 -3.83 -4.59 -3.10
N SER A 23 -2.77 -5.41 -3.16
CA SER A 23 -2.68 -6.49 -4.14
C SER A 23 -3.72 -7.60 -3.92
N VAL A 24 -4.15 -7.79 -2.68
CA VAL A 24 -5.12 -8.83 -2.28
C VAL A 24 -6.56 -8.32 -2.41
N THR A 25 -6.77 -7.00 -2.37
CA THR A 25 -8.09 -6.37 -2.48
C THR A 25 -8.80 -6.74 -3.78
N HIS A 26 -8.08 -6.93 -4.88
CA HIS A 26 -8.67 -7.38 -6.15
C HIS A 26 -9.34 -8.76 -6.02
N GLU A 27 -8.70 -9.71 -5.32
CA GLU A 27 -9.27 -11.04 -5.13
C GLU A 27 -10.42 -11.01 -4.11
N LEU A 28 -10.31 -10.18 -3.07
CA LEU A 28 -11.35 -10.00 -2.06
C LEU A 28 -12.61 -9.34 -2.62
N CYS A 29 -12.50 -8.46 -3.61
CA CYS A 29 -13.64 -7.79 -4.23
C CYS A 29 -14.27 -8.58 -5.39
N ARG A 30 -13.77 -9.78 -5.74
CA ARG A 30 -14.36 -10.61 -6.80
C ARG A 30 -15.69 -11.22 -6.35
N GLY A 31 -16.75 -10.92 -7.09
CA GLY A 31 -18.09 -11.50 -6.86
C GLY A 31 -18.85 -10.86 -5.70
N VAL A 32 -18.34 -9.78 -5.11
CA VAL A 32 -18.98 -9.06 -3.99
C VAL A 32 -19.75 -7.86 -4.54
N PRO A 33 -20.92 -7.50 -3.97
CA PRO A 33 -21.63 -6.29 -4.34
C PRO A 33 -20.75 -5.05 -4.21
N ILE A 34 -20.88 -4.09 -5.13
CA ILE A 34 -20.09 -2.85 -5.10
C ILE A 34 -20.28 -2.05 -3.79
N ALA A 35 -21.42 -2.24 -3.13
CA ALA A 35 -21.74 -1.63 -1.84
C ALA A 35 -20.84 -2.13 -0.69
N ASP A 36 -20.25 -3.32 -0.81
CA ASP A 36 -19.40 -3.93 0.23
C ASP A 36 -17.91 -3.58 0.06
N VAL A 37 -17.54 -2.99 -1.09
CA VAL A 37 -16.15 -2.57 -1.37
C VAL A 37 -15.60 -1.61 -0.31
N PRO A 38 -16.33 -0.59 0.18
CA PRO A 38 -15.84 0.28 1.25
C PRO A 38 -15.60 -0.46 2.56
N ALA A 39 -16.39 -1.48 2.89
CA ALA A 39 -16.21 -2.28 4.10
C ALA A 39 -14.95 -3.16 4.01
N ILE A 40 -14.71 -3.79 2.84
CA ILE A 40 -13.50 -4.57 2.57
C ILE A 40 -12.26 -3.68 2.65
N VAL A 41 -12.29 -2.53 1.97
CA VAL A 41 -11.17 -1.56 2.00
C VAL A 41 -10.93 -1.00 3.39
N GLY A 42 -11.99 -0.68 4.15
CA GLY A 42 -11.89 -0.22 5.53
C GLY A 42 -11.31 -1.28 6.47
N SER A 43 -11.58 -2.56 6.23
CA SER A 43 -11.01 -3.66 7.04
C SER A 43 -9.51 -3.89 6.82
N LEU A 44 -8.97 -3.47 5.67
CA LEU A 44 -7.55 -3.59 5.33
C LEU A 44 -6.71 -2.41 5.83
N ASP A 45 -7.34 -1.40 6.44
CA ASP A 45 -6.74 -0.17 6.96
C ASP A 45 -5.79 0.51 5.95
N ILE A 46 -6.33 0.82 4.78
CA ILE A 46 -5.56 1.37 3.67
C ILE A 46 -5.35 2.87 3.87
N VAL A 47 -4.15 3.26 4.30
CA VAL A 47 -3.76 4.67 4.42
C VAL A 47 -3.22 5.18 3.09
N MET A 48 -4.01 5.99 2.38
CA MET A 48 -3.64 6.56 1.06
C MET A 48 -2.30 7.31 1.07
N GLY A 49 -1.93 7.95 2.19
CA GLY A 49 -0.67 8.67 2.33
C GLY A 49 0.60 7.80 2.27
N GLU A 50 0.49 6.48 2.47
CA GLU A 50 1.63 5.58 2.30
C GLU A 50 1.77 5.02 0.87
N ILE A 51 0.71 5.07 0.06
CA ILE A 51 0.65 4.40 -1.24
C ILE A 51 1.19 5.29 -2.36
N ASP A 52 1.13 6.60 -2.19
CA ASP A 52 1.54 7.61 -3.18
C ASP A 52 3.05 7.94 -3.15
N ARG A 53 3.88 7.15 -2.42
CA ARG A 53 5.27 7.48 -2.08
C ARG A 53 6.33 6.66 -2.82
#